data_AF-A0A2S9GX20-F1
#
_entry.id   AF-A0A2S9GX20-F1
#
_cell.length_a   1.000
_cell.length_b   1.000
_cell.length_c   1.000
_cell.angle_alpha   90.00
_cell.angle_beta   90.00
_cell.angle_gamma   90.00
#
_symmetry.space_group_name_H-M   'P 1'
#
loop_
_entity.id
_entity.type
_entity.pdbx_description
1 polymer ?
#
loop_
_entity_poly.entity_id
_entity_poly.type
_entity_poly.pdbx_seq_one_letter_code
_entity_poly.pdbx_strand_id
1 'polypeptide(L)' 'MLDQVLSCSARGSKETVAQQMAAFIARTGADELMITSQIFDHAARLRSYEITAEIAGL' A
#
# COMPACT_ATOMS: atom_id res chain seq x y z
N MET A 1 -6.51 17.54 -8.59
CA MET A 1 -5.05 17.33 -8.39
C MET A 1 -4.79 16.34 -7.25
N LEU A 2 -5.43 16.48 -6.09
CA LEU A 2 -5.31 15.49 -5.00
C LEU A 2 -5.85 14.09 -5.36
N ASP A 3 -6.91 14.00 -6.17
CA ASP A 3 -7.48 12.71 -6.59
C ASP A 3 -6.51 11.84 -7.39
N GLN A 4 -5.63 12.44 -8.19
CA GLN A 4 -4.60 11.71 -8.93
C GLN A 4 -3.53 11.15 -8.00
N VAL A 5 -3.18 11.87 -6.92
CA VAL A 5 -2.20 11.39 -5.92
C VAL A 5 -2.80 10.26 -5.07
N LEU A 6 -4.09 10.36 -4.72
CA LEU A 6 -4.80 9.32 -3.97
C LEU A 6 -5.17 8.09 -4.80
N SER A 7 -5.15 8.20 -6.14
CA SER A 7 -5.48 7.09 -7.04
C SER A 7 -4.52 5.89 -6.97
N CYS A 8 -3.33 6.11 -6.38
CA CYS A 8 -2.30 5.11 -6.10
C CYS A 8 -2.07 4.94 -4.59
N SER A 9 -3.13 5.05 -3.77
CA SER A 9 -3.04 4.83 -2.32
C SER A 9 -3.85 3.62 -1.87
N ALA A 10 -3.28 2.80 -0.99
CA ALA A 10 -3.97 1.72 -0.29
C ALA A 10 -3.97 2.03 1.21
N ARG A 11 -5.15 2.19 1.81
CA ARG A 11 -5.32 2.57 3.21
C ARG A 11 -6.48 1.81 3.85
N GLY A 12 -6.38 1.51 5.14
CA GLY A 12 -7.42 0.83 5.91
C GLY A 12 -6.89 -0.39 6.65
N SER A 13 -7.75 -1.40 6.84
CA SER A 13 -7.35 -2.69 7.42
C SER A 13 -6.40 -3.45 6.51
N LYS A 14 -5.72 -4.47 7.05
CA LYS A 14 -4.83 -5.35 6.28
C LYS A 14 -5.54 -5.95 5.05
N GLU A 15 -6.76 -6.44 5.22
CA GLU A 15 -7.57 -7.03 4.16
C GLU A 15 -7.90 -6.00 3.08
N THR A 16 -8.25 -4.79 3.51
CA THR A 16 -8.59 -3.68 2.61
C THR A 16 -7.37 -3.24 1.79
N VAL A 17 -6.18 -3.21 2.40
CA VAL A 17 -4.91 -2.90 1.72
C VAL A 17 -4.56 -4.01 0.72
N ALA A 18 -4.69 -5.28 1.09
CA ALA A 18 -4.42 -6.41 0.21
C ALA A 18 -5.29 -6.38 -1.06
N GLN A 19 -6.59 -6.13 -0.90
CA GLN A 19 -7.52 -6.00 -2.03
C GLN A 19 -7.17 -4.82 -2.94
N GLN A 20 -6.85 -3.65 -2.36
CA GLN A 20 -6.46 -2.47 -3.14
C GLN A 20 -5.14 -2.68 -3.89
N MET A 21 -4.14 -3.32 -3.27
CA MET A 21 -2.88 -3.66 -3.94
C MET A 21 -3.10 -4.61 -5.11
N ALA A 22 -3.87 -5.69 -4.92
CA ALA A 22 -4.18 -6.64 -5.99
C ALA A 22 -4.94 -5.98 -7.14
N ALA A 23 -5.93 -5.13 -6.84
CA ALA A 23 -6.68 -4.38 -7.85
C ALA A 23 -5.78 -3.38 -8.61
N PHE A 24 -4.84 -2.75 -7.92
CA PHE A 24 -3.88 -1.84 -8.54
C PHE A 24 -2.97 -2.58 -9.52
N ILE A 25 -2.37 -3.70 -9.09
CA ILE A 25 -1.52 -4.56 -9.94
C ILE A 25 -2.29 -5.05 -11.16
N ALA A 26 -3.50 -5.58 -10.97
CA ALA A 26 -4.32 -6.08 -12.07
C ALA A 26 -4.65 -4.99 -13.11
N ARG A 27 -4.83 -3.75 -12.67
CA ARG A 27 -5.15 -2.61 -13.53
C ARG A 27 -3.93 -2.08 -14.29
N THR A 28 -2.75 -2.10 -13.68
CA THR A 28 -1.53 -1.50 -14.27
C THR A 28 -0.63 -2.53 -14.96
N GLY A 29 -0.75 -3.81 -14.61
CA GLY A 29 0.17 -4.85 -15.04
C GLY A 29 1.57 -4.73 -14.41
N ALA A 30 1.72 -3.99 -13.32
CA ALA A 30 3.01 -3.81 -12.66
C ALA A 30 3.51 -5.11 -12.03
N ASP A 31 4.78 -5.45 -12.28
CA ASP A 31 5.49 -6.57 -11.66
C ASP A 31 6.21 -6.19 -10.35
N GLU A 32 6.39 -4.88 -10.10
CA GLU A 32 6.96 -4.33 -8.87
C GLU A 32 6.13 -3.16 -8.33
N LEU A 33 6.01 -3.06 -7.01
CA LEU A 33 5.41 -1.91 -6.32
C LEU A 33 6.42 -1.25 -5.36
N MET A 34 6.74 0.02 -5.61
CA MET A 34 7.49 0.84 -4.66
C MET A 34 6.57 1.44 -3.59
N ILE A 35 6.77 1.06 -2.33
CA ILE A 35 5.89 1.46 -1.23
C ILE A 35 6.42 2.70 -0.52
N THR A 36 5.62 3.77 -0.50
CA THR A 36 5.90 4.99 0.27
C THR A 36 4.87 5.18 1.37
N SER A 37 5.29 5.73 2.51
CA SER A 37 4.41 5.94 3.66
C SER A 37 4.69 7.30 4.31
N GLN A 38 3.70 8.19 4.20
CA GLN A 38 3.74 9.54 4.78
C GLN A 38 3.15 9.53 6.20
N ILE A 39 3.71 8.69 7.08
CA ILE A 39 3.33 8.55 8.49
C ILE A 39 4.39 9.23 9.36
N PHE A 40 3.95 10.14 10.24
CA PHE A 40 4.84 10.88 11.14
C PHE A 40 5.43 10.00 12.25
N ASP A 41 4.57 9.25 12.95
CA ASP A 41 5.02 8.35 14.01
C ASP A 41 5.84 7.20 13.43
N HIS A 42 7.07 7.04 13.93
CA HIS A 42 8.01 6.08 13.36
C HIS A 42 7.57 4.63 13.59
N ALA A 43 7.03 4.31 14.77
CA ALA A 43 6.60 2.96 15.11
C ALA A 43 5.39 2.55 14.27
N ALA A 44 4.42 3.46 14.09
CA ALA A 44 3.28 3.27 13.21
C ALA A 44 3.72 3.11 11.75
N ARG A 45 4.73 3.88 11.31
CA ARG A 45 5.29 3.75 9.96
C ARG A 45 5.94 2.38 9.75
N LEU A 46 6.73 1.91 10.70
CA LEU A 46 7.34 0.58 10.66
C LEU A 46 6.26 -0.51 10.61
N ARG A 47 5.25 -0.41 11.49
CA ARG A 47 4.14 -1.36 11.51
C ARG A 47 3.37 -1.40 10.19
N SER A 48 3.20 -0.26 9.53
CA SER A 48 2.60 -0.18 8.19
C SER A 48 3.40 -0.99 7.17
N TYR A 49 4.74 -0.92 7.19
CA TYR A 49 5.59 -1.69 6.29
C TYR A 49 5.57 -3.18 6.58
N GLU A 50 5.55 -3.58 7.86
CA GLU A 50 5.39 -4.99 8.26
C GLU A 50 4.10 -5.58 7.71
N ILE A 51 2.97 -4.87 7.85
CA ILE A 51 1.68 -5.30 7.31
C ILE A 51 1.75 -5.46 5.78
N THR A 52 2.39 -4.52 5.08
CA THR A 52 2.57 -4.60 3.63
C THR A 52 3.46 -5.79 3.23
N ALA A 53 4.53 -6.07 3.97
CA ALA A 53 5.39 -7.23 3.74
C ALA A 53 4.64 -8.55 3.96
N GLU A 54 3.85 -8.65 5.03
CA GLU A 54 3.00 -9.82 5.31
C GLU A 54 1.98 -10.06 4.18
N ILE A 55 1.42 -9.00 3.59
CA ILE A 55 0.50 -9.10 2.44
C ILE A 55 1.24 -9.60 1.18
N ALA A 56 2.45 -9.11 0.95
CA ALA A 56 3.28 -9.47 -0.20
C ALA A 56 3.92 -10.88 -0.08
N GLY A 57 3.86 -11.49 1.11
CA GLY A 57 4.46 -12.81 1.37
C GLY A 57 5.98 -12.78 1.52
N LEU A 58 6.52 -11.66 2.03
CA LEU A 58 7.95 -11.45 2.30
C LEU A 58 8.34 -11.85 3.73
#